data_AF-A0A6L8BB28-F1
#
_entry.id   AF-A0A6L8BB28-F1
#
_cell.length_a   1.000
_cell.length_b   1.000
_cell.length_c   1.000
_cell.angle_alpha   90.00
_cell.angle_beta   90.00
_cell.angle_gamma   90.00
#
_symmetry.space_group_name_H-M   'P 1'
#
loop_
_entity.id
_entity.type
_entity.pdbx_description
1 polymer ?
#
loop_
_entity_poly.entity_id
_entity_poly.type
_entity_poly.pdbx_seq_one_letter_code
_entity_poly.pdbx_strand_id
1 'polypeptide(L)'
;MLRLTISMPEQMNQWVEAQVGTGRYGNVSEYFRDLIRRDQDRSEAKLHELRKLIDRAEASGLSERTMPEIMELARQQALRQVPRQDSPHDADPDNQ
;
A
#
# COMPACT_ATOMS: atom_id res chain seq x y z
N MET A 1 0.83 29.93 16.65
CA MET A 1 1.78 28.82 16.42
C MET A 1 1.96 28.10 17.74
N LEU A 2 1.88 26.77 17.75
CA LEU A 2 2.15 25.94 18.94
C LEU A 2 3.59 25.43 18.87
N ARG A 3 4.31 25.43 20.00
CA ARG A 3 5.66 24.87 20.10
C ARG A 3 5.59 23.53 20.81
N LEU A 4 6.10 22.49 20.16
CA LEU A 4 6.25 21.15 20.74
C LEU A 4 7.73 20.88 20.95
N THR A 5 8.09 20.44 22.15
CA THR A 5 9.42 19.90 22.45
C THR A 5 9.33 18.39 22.42
N ILE A 6 10.16 17.74 21.61
CA ILE A 6 10.14 16.29 21.40
C ILE A 6 11.52 15.76 21.79
N SER A 7 11.53 14.73 22.64
CA SER A 7 12.74 13.98 22.97
C SER A 7 12.77 12.69 22.17
N MET A 8 13.93 12.36 21.61
CA MET A 8 14.10 11.20 20.74
C MET A 8 15.51 10.62 20.89
N PRO A 9 15.72 9.33 20.57
CA PRO A 9 17.05 8.74 20.58
C PRO A 9 17.99 9.45 19.61
N GLU A 10 19.28 9.50 19.94
CA GLU A 10 20.29 10.21 19.16
C GLU A 10 20.35 9.75 17.69
N GLN A 11 20.26 8.44 17.46
CA GLN A 11 20.25 7.86 16.11
C GLN A 11 19.11 8.42 15.24
N MET A 12 17.95 8.63 15.85
CA MET A 12 16.79 9.17 15.16
C MET A 12 16.97 10.67 14.88
N ASN A 13 17.60 11.41 15.81
CA ASN A 13 17.92 12.82 15.60
C ASN A 13 18.90 13.00 14.44
N GLN A 14 19.98 12.22 14.39
CA GLN A 14 20.97 12.25 13.30
C GLN A 14 20.32 11.99 11.94
N TRP A 15 19.40 11.03 11.88
CA TRP A 15 18.67 10.74 10.64
C TRP A 15 17.79 11.93 10.20
N VAL A 16 17.10 12.58 11.14
CA VAL A 16 16.29 13.78 10.83
C VAL A 16 17.17 14.95 10.40
N GLU A 17 18.30 15.18 11.07
CA GLU A 17 19.27 16.20 10.67
C GLU A 17 19.83 15.94 9.28
N ALA A 18 20.09 14.68 8.91
CA ALA A 18 20.49 14.33 7.55
C ALA A 18 19.41 14.69 6.51
N GLN A 19 18.12 14.51 6.82
CA GLN A 19 17.02 14.94 5.94
C GLN A 19 17.01 16.46 5.76
N VAL A 20 17.24 17.23 6.82
CA VAL A 20 17.36 18.69 6.75
C VAL A 20 18.61 19.09 5.94
N GLY A 21 19.74 18.42 6.16
CA GLY A 21 21.00 18.65 5.46
C GLY A 21 20.95 18.42 3.95
N THR A 22 19.94 17.73 3.42
CA THR A 22 19.69 17.63 1.97
C THR A 22 19.28 18.96 1.33
N GLY A 23 18.99 19.99 2.12
CA GLY A 23 18.49 21.29 1.65
C GLY A 23 16.99 21.30 1.33
N ARG A 24 16.29 20.17 1.50
CA ARG A 24 14.84 20.07 1.29
C ARG A 24 14.02 20.77 2.37
N TYR A 25 14.57 20.90 3.57
CA TYR A 25 13.92 21.51 4.73
C TYR A 25 14.86 22.53 5.36
N GLY A 26 14.34 23.69 5.79
CA GLY A 26 15.16 24.72 6.44
C GLY A 26 15.50 24.40 7.90
N ASN A 27 14.74 23.52 8.54
CA ASN A 27 14.97 23.04 9.90
C ASN A 27 14.18 21.75 10.18
N VAL A 28 14.46 21.17 11.35
CA VAL A 28 13.79 19.98 11.87
C VAL A 28 12.27 20.18 12.01
N SER A 29 11.81 21.35 12.47
CA SER A 29 10.38 21.61 12.65
C SER A 29 9.61 21.64 11.33
N GLU A 30 10.22 22.09 10.23
CA GLU A 30 9.64 22.01 8.89
C GLU A 30 9.55 20.57 8.40
N TYR A 31 10.60 19.77 8.64
CA TYR A 31 10.57 18.35 8.34
C TYR A 31 9.41 17.63 9.06
N PHE A 32 9.25 17.85 10.37
CA PHE A 32 8.17 17.26 11.13
C PHE A 32 6.78 17.72 10.67
N ARG A 33 6.61 19.00 10.33
CA ARG A 33 5.33 19.50 9.79
C ARG A 33 4.96 18.82 8.49
N ASP A 34 5.93 18.63 7.59
CA ASP A 34 5.70 17.91 6.34
C ASP A 34 5.42 16.42 6.58
N LEU A 35 6.10 15.79 7.54
CA LEU A 35 5.86 14.39 7.91
C LEU A 35 4.42 14.18 8.41
N ILE A 36 3.93 15.08 9.28
CA ILE A 36 2.56 15.03 9.80
C ILE A 36 1.55 15.19 8.66
N ARG A 37 1.77 16.15 7.75
CA ARG A 37 0.89 16.35 6.59
C ARG A 37 0.81 15.11 5.71
N ARG A 38 1.96 14.49 5.38
CA ARG A 38 1.99 13.25 4.61
C ARG A 38 1.27 12.10 5.32
N ASP A 39 1.34 12.07 6.65
CA ASP A 39 0.66 11.05 7.44
C ASP A 39 -0.87 11.24 7.44
N GLN A 40 -1.32 12.48 7.54
CA GLN A 40 -2.73 12.85 7.35
C GLN A 40 -3.20 12.48 5.95
N ASP A 41 -2.49 12.91 4.91
CA ASP A 41 -2.84 12.62 3.51
C ASP A 41 -2.95 11.11 3.24
N ARG A 42 -2.01 10.31 3.75
CA ARG A 42 -2.07 8.84 3.61
C ARG A 42 -3.25 8.24 4.35
N SER A 43 -3.56 8.73 5.54
CA SER A 43 -4.67 8.24 6.35
C SER A 43 -6.02 8.58 5.71
N GLU A 44 -6.16 9.81 5.21
CA GLU A 44 -7.32 10.26 4.45
C GLU A 44 -7.49 9.50 3.14
N ALA A 45 -6.40 9.28 2.39
CA ALA A 45 -6.44 8.52 1.15
C ALA A 45 -6.95 7.08 1.37
N LYS A 46 -6.45 6.39 2.40
CA LYS A 46 -6.91 5.05 2.77
C LYS A 46 -8.39 5.03 3.15
N LEU A 47 -8.82 6.01 3.95
CA LEU A 47 -10.22 6.12 4.36
C LEU A 47 -11.13 6.39 3.17
N HIS A 48 -10.70 7.26 2.25
CA HIS A 48 -11.43 7.59 1.03
C HIS A 48 -11.54 6.39 0.09
N GLU A 49 -10.47 5.61 -0.07
CA GLU A 49 -10.49 4.38 -0.85
C GLU A 49 -11.47 3.36 -0.27
N LEU A 50 -11.42 3.16 1.06
CA LEU A 50 -12.36 2.28 1.75
C LEU A 50 -13.80 2.75 1.57
N ARG A 51 -14.07 4.06 1.71
CA ARG A 51 -15.40 4.64 1.51
C ARG A 51 -15.90 4.38 0.09
N LYS A 52 -15.07 4.61 -0.92
CA LYS A 52 -15.40 4.32 -2.32
C LYS A 52 -15.70 2.84 -2.58
N LEU A 53 -15.02 1.92 -1.89
CA LEU A 53 -15.31 0.49 -2.01
C LEU A 53 -16.67 0.16 -1.42
N ILE A 54 -17.01 0.73 -0.27
CA ILE A 54 -18.31 0.57 0.39
C ILE A 54 -19.42 1.17 -0.48
N ASP A 55 -19.28 2.41 -0.95
CA ASP A 55 -20.29 3.07 -1.78
C ASP A 55 -20.58 2.27 -3.06
N ARG A 56 -19.54 1.68 -3.68
CA ARG A 56 -19.71 0.77 -4.83
C ARG A 56 -20.44 -0.52 -4.46
N ALA A 57 -20.14 -1.10 -3.29
CA ALA A 57 -20.81 -2.31 -2.83
C ALA A 57 -22.29 -2.03 -2.52
N GLU A 58 -22.60 -0.93 -1.85
CA GLU A 58 -23.98 -0.49 -1.58
C GLU A 58 -24.75 -0.24 -2.87
N ALA A 59 -24.15 0.45 -3.84
CA ALA A 59 -24.76 0.69 -5.15
C ALA A 59 -24.96 -0.60 -5.98
N SER A 60 -24.15 -1.63 -5.75
CA SER A 60 -24.28 -2.92 -6.44
C SER A 60 -25.46 -3.77 -5.94
N GLY A 61 -26.10 -3.36 -4.85
CA GLY A 61 -27.22 -4.07 -4.23
C GLY A 61 -26.80 -5.34 -3.49
N LEU A 62 -27.76 -5.99 -2.85
CA LEU A 62 -27.53 -7.23 -2.11
C LEU A 62 -27.45 -8.41 -3.07
N SER A 63 -26.43 -9.25 -2.89
CA SER A 63 -26.33 -10.52 -3.59
C SER A 63 -27.29 -11.54 -2.96
N GLU A 64 -28.09 -12.21 -3.79
CA GLU A 64 -28.94 -13.33 -3.36
C GLU A 64 -28.17 -14.64 -3.14
N ARG A 65 -26.88 -14.67 -3.52
CA ARG A 65 -26.03 -15.86 -3.40
C ARG A 65 -25.72 -16.19 -1.95
N THR A 66 -25.81 -17.47 -1.64
CA THR A 66 -25.39 -18.06 -0.37
C THR A 66 -23.88 -18.21 -0.30
N MET A 67 -23.33 -18.34 0.92
CA MET A 67 -21.89 -18.51 1.12
C MET A 67 -21.29 -19.71 0.36
N PRO A 68 -21.94 -20.91 0.29
CA PRO A 68 -21.45 -22.02 -0.52
C PRO A 68 -21.32 -21.69 -2.01
N GLU A 69 -22.30 -20.98 -2.58
CA GLU A 69 -22.29 -20.58 -4.00
C GLU A 69 -21.18 -19.56 -4.28
N ILE A 70 -20.94 -18.62 -3.36
CA ILE A 70 -19.83 -17.65 -3.46
C ILE A 70 -18.48 -18.38 -3.46
N MET A 71 -18.31 -19.36 -2.58
CA MET A 71 -17.08 -20.16 -2.49
C MET A 71 -16.86 -21.01 -3.75
N GLU A 72 -17.92 -21.57 -4.31
CA GLU A 72 -17.85 -22.32 -5.57
C GLU A 72 -17.43 -21.41 -6.75
N LEU A 73 -18.06 -20.24 -6.87
CA LEU A 73 -17.69 -19.24 -7.88
C LEU A 73 -16.23 -18.79 -7.74
N ALA A 74 -15.76 -18.56 -6.52
CA ALA A 74 -14.37 -18.17 -6.26
C ALA A 74 -13.38 -19.26 -6.69
N ARG A 75 -13.67 -20.54 -6.42
CA ARG A 75 -12.84 -21.67 -6.87
C ARG A 75 -12.79 -21.76 -8.40
N GLN A 76 -13.94 -21.64 -9.07
CA GLN A 76 -14.03 -21.67 -10.53
C GLN A 76 -13.22 -20.53 -11.17
N GLN A 77 -13.26 -19.34 -10.59
CA GLN A 77 -12.46 -18.19 -11.05
C GLN A 77 -10.96 -18.39 -10.84
N ALA A 78 -10.54 -18.94 -9.70
CA ALA A 78 -9.14 -19.24 -9.42
C ALA A 78 -8.57 -20.28 -10.40
N LEU A 79 -9.34 -21.34 -10.70
CA LEU A 79 -8.99 -22.36 -11.70
C LEU A 79 -8.82 -21.78 -13.11
N ARG A 80 -9.59 -20.72 -13.45
CA ARG A 80 -9.50 -20.04 -14.75
C ARG A 80 -8.29 -19.12 -14.88
N GLN A 81 -7.68 -18.72 -13.76
CA GLN A 81 -6.55 -17.79 -13.70
C GLN A 81 -5.19 -18.50 -13.53
N VAL A 82 -5.15 -19.83 -13.36
CA VAL A 82 -3.87 -20.57 -13.30
C VAL A 82 -3.18 -20.51 -14.66
N PRO A 83 -2.02 -19.84 -14.81
CA PRO A 83 -1.24 -19.93 -16.04
C PRO A 83 -0.66 -21.34 -16.11
N ARG A 84 -0.77 -22.00 -17.27
CA ARG A 84 -0.05 -23.26 -17.54
C ARG A 84 1.46 -22.95 -17.52
N GLN A 85 2.11 -23.24 -16.41
CA GLN A 85 3.56 -23.28 -16.33
C GLN A 85 3.99 -24.74 -16.57
N ASP A 86 3.88 -25.18 -17.81
CA ASP A 86 4.53 -26.41 -18.27
C ASP A 86 5.29 -26.05 -19.55
N SER A 87 6.58 -25.78 -19.39
CA SER A 87 7.56 -25.87 -20.46
C SER A 87 8.77 -26.56 -19.84
N PRO A 88 9.04 -27.84 -20.15
CA PRO A 88 10.27 -28.47 -19.75
C PRO A 88 11.41 -27.78 -20.52
N HIS A 89 12.33 -27.18 -19.76
CA HIS A 89 13.48 -26.42 -20.23
C HIS A 89 14.69 -27.32 -20.58
N ASP A 90 14.48 -28.53 -21.09
CA ASP A 90 15.59 -29.47 -21.30
C ASP A 90 15.52 -30.14 -22.68
N ALA A 91 16.11 -29.46 -23.67
CA ALA A 91 16.74 -29.95 -24.91
C ALA A 91 16.90 -28.69 -25.79
N ASP A 92 18.06 -28.21 -26.19
CA ASP A 92 19.30 -28.85 -26.57
C ASP A 92 20.30 -27.72 -26.89
N PRO A 93 21.60 -27.79 -26.51
CA PRO A 93 22.60 -27.03 -27.23
C PRO A 93 23.69 -27.96 -27.80
N ASP A 94 23.31 -28.85 -28.71
CA ASP A 94 24.21 -29.32 -29.77
C ASP A 94 23.72 -28.76 -31.11
N ASN A 95 24.24 -27.61 -31.53
CA ASN A 95 24.51 -27.40 -32.96
C ASN A 95 25.51 -26.24 -33.21
N GLN A 96 26.73 -26.68 -33.49
CA GLN A 96 27.69 -26.16 -34.49
C GLN A 96 28.48 -24.88 -34.20
#